data_AF-A0A3M1SU63-F1
#
_entry.id   AF-A0A3M1SU63-F1
#
_cell.length_a   1.000
_cell.length_b   1.000
_cell.length_c   1.000
_cell.angle_alpha   90.00
_cell.angle_beta   90.00
_cell.angle_gamma   90.00
#
_symmetry.space_group_name_H-M   'P 1'
#
loop_
_entity.id
_entity.type
_entity.pdbx_description
1 polymer ?
#
loop_
_entity_poly.entity_id
_entity_poly.type
_entity_poly.pdbx_seq_one_letter_code
_entity_poly.pdbx_strand_id
1 'polypeptide(L)'
;ELRLAHEKISIDQPDKAKYLVTAIKLSVLQEYENLFEHLRWHAGLILPRLLCEMKWLLTNAIGDSLLISLHSDGFSSAIIQSSAPSIIRNVNCAWREVEDEIYRFLMFYREKFNPQPEDLFGILILGASAKTIDINKITTDVFGYTPKVLSPEDVNLDVPVMNTNADIVVASAGLASLAWR
;
A
#
# COMPACT_ATOMS: atom_id res chain seq x y z
N GLU A 1 -6.58 25.07 5.62
CA GLU A 1 -7.80 24.32 5.22
C GLU A 1 -7.42 22.94 4.68
N LEU A 2 -8.32 21.95 4.81
CA LEU A 2 -8.13 20.57 4.35
C LEU A 2 -9.20 20.23 3.31
N ARG A 3 -8.83 19.48 2.27
CA ARG A 3 -9.79 18.74 1.42
C ARG A 3 -9.91 17.32 1.95
N LEU A 4 -11.14 16.86 2.13
CA LEU A 4 -11.47 15.53 2.63
C LEU A 4 -12.20 14.74 1.55
N ALA A 5 -11.87 13.46 1.44
CA ALA A 5 -12.68 12.48 0.71
C ALA A 5 -12.86 11.24 1.59
N HIS A 6 -13.99 10.55 1.44
CA HIS A 6 -14.27 9.36 2.20
C HIS A 6 -14.99 8.30 1.37
N GLU A 7 -14.67 7.04 1.64
CA GLU A 7 -15.32 5.88 1.03
C GLU A 7 -15.82 4.96 2.14
N LYS A 8 -17.06 4.48 2.02
CA LYS A 8 -17.60 3.49 2.96
C LYS A 8 -16.94 2.15 2.68
N ILE A 9 -16.36 1.55 3.71
CA ILE A 9 -15.79 0.21 3.65
C ILE A 9 -16.87 -0.76 4.15
N SER A 10 -17.28 -1.71 3.29
CA SER A 10 -18.18 -2.79 3.71
C SER A 10 -17.45 -3.77 4.60
N ILE A 11 -18.06 -4.07 5.75
CA ILE A 11 -17.60 -5.09 6.69
C ILE A 11 -18.86 -5.86 7.09
N ASP A 12 -18.74 -7.17 7.23
CA ASP A 12 -19.83 -8.09 7.61
C ASP A 12 -20.41 -7.85 9.02
N GLN A 13 -20.06 -6.74 9.68
CA GLN A 13 -20.64 -6.30 10.95
C GLN A 13 -21.65 -5.18 10.70
N PRO A 14 -22.97 -5.47 10.68
CA PRO A 14 -24.01 -4.52 10.30
C PRO A 14 -24.10 -3.28 11.21
N ASP A 15 -23.59 -3.35 12.44
CA ASP A 15 -23.75 -2.29 13.46
C ASP A 15 -22.65 -1.20 13.46
N LYS A 16 -21.59 -1.31 12.65
CA LYS A 16 -20.52 -0.30 12.61
C LYS A 16 -20.06 -0.02 11.18
N ALA A 17 -20.53 1.09 10.61
CA ALA A 17 -19.98 1.60 9.37
C ALA A 17 -18.54 2.06 9.57
N LYS A 18 -17.60 1.49 8.79
CA LYS A 18 -16.22 2.01 8.70
C LYS A 18 -16.05 2.80 7.41
N TYR A 19 -15.20 3.81 7.46
CA TYR A 19 -14.89 4.68 6.33
C TYR A 19 -13.38 4.76 6.15
N LEU A 20 -12.91 4.68 4.90
CA LEU A 20 -11.59 5.12 4.52
C LEU A 20 -11.68 6.62 4.31
N VAL A 21 -10.92 7.41 5.08
CA VAL A 21 -10.90 8.88 4.95
C VAL A 21 -9.53 9.31 4.49
N THR A 22 -9.48 10.15 3.46
CA THR A 22 -8.26 10.76 2.96
C THR A 22 -8.36 12.26 3.14
N ALA A 23 -7.27 12.87 3.57
CA ALA A 23 -7.20 14.30 3.88
C ALA A 23 -5.91 14.89 3.33
N ILE A 24 -6.01 16.03 2.67
CA ILE A 24 -4.85 16.77 2.18
C ILE A 24 -4.98 18.25 2.53
N LYS A 25 -3.85 18.88 2.91
CA LYS A 25 -3.79 20.34 3.07
C LYS A 25 -3.95 20.99 1.71
N LEU A 26 -4.81 22.01 1.63
CA LEU A 26 -5.01 22.75 0.38
C LEU A 26 -3.72 23.38 -0.14
N SER A 27 -2.80 23.79 0.75
CA SER A 27 -1.50 24.30 0.35
C SER A 27 -0.65 23.26 -0.40
N VAL A 28 -0.64 22.01 0.07
CA VAL A 28 0.08 20.91 -0.58
C VAL A 28 -0.56 20.60 -1.93
N LEU A 29 -1.89 20.57 -1.99
CA LEU A 29 -2.61 20.34 -3.24
C LEU A 29 -2.28 21.43 -4.29
N GLN A 30 -2.29 22.70 -3.86
CA GLN A 30 -1.96 23.83 -4.72
C GLN A 30 -0.53 23.75 -5.27
N GLU A 31 0.44 23.31 -4.46
CA GLU A 31 1.82 23.11 -4.93
C GLU A 31 1.90 22.10 -6.08
N TYR A 32 1.18 20.97 -5.99
CA TYR A 32 1.11 19.99 -7.06
C TYR A 32 0.36 20.54 -8.29
N GLU A 33 -0.79 21.18 -8.10
CA GLU A 33 -1.58 21.76 -9.20
C GLU A 33 -0.75 22.81 -9.97
N ASN A 34 -0.06 23.71 -9.25
CA ASN A 34 0.85 24.67 -9.86
C ASN A 34 1.93 23.98 -10.68
N LEU A 35 2.57 22.93 -10.15
CA LEU A 35 3.60 22.19 -10.89
C LEU A 35 3.07 21.62 -12.22
N PHE A 36 1.86 21.04 -12.19
CA PHE A 36 1.23 20.52 -13.41
C PHE A 36 0.88 21.64 -14.40
N GLU A 37 0.38 22.78 -13.93
CA GLU A 37 0.09 23.94 -14.78
C GLU A 37 1.33 24.47 -15.49
N HIS A 38 2.50 24.50 -14.81
CA HIS A 38 3.77 24.88 -15.44
C HIS A 38 4.16 23.93 -16.58
N LEU A 39 3.77 22.65 -16.48
CA LEU A 39 3.94 21.64 -17.52
C LEU A 39 2.81 21.69 -18.59
N ARG A 40 1.87 22.63 -18.47
CA ARG A 40 0.63 22.72 -19.26
C ARG A 40 -0.24 21.47 -19.17
N TRP A 41 -0.18 20.79 -18.04
CA TRP A 41 -1.01 19.64 -17.72
C TRP A 41 -2.10 20.06 -16.73
N HIS A 42 -3.30 19.52 -16.92
CA HIS A 42 -4.38 19.68 -15.96
C HIS A 42 -4.50 18.40 -15.12
N ALA A 43 -4.18 18.50 -13.84
CA ALA A 43 -4.31 17.38 -12.92
C ALA A 43 -5.80 17.10 -12.66
N GLY A 44 -6.34 16.06 -13.30
CA GLY A 44 -7.74 15.64 -13.06
C GLY A 44 -7.94 14.94 -11.71
N LEU A 45 -6.88 14.34 -11.16
CA LEU A 45 -6.93 13.58 -9.92
C LEU A 45 -5.54 13.57 -9.24
N ILE A 46 -5.50 13.88 -7.95
CA ILE A 46 -4.31 13.80 -7.11
C ILE A 46 -4.63 12.90 -5.93
N LEU A 47 -3.87 11.81 -5.78
CA LEU A 47 -4.07 10.82 -4.72
C LEU A 47 -2.75 10.51 -4.00
N PRO A 48 -2.81 10.13 -2.70
CA PRO A 48 -1.67 9.56 -2.01
C PRO A 48 -1.18 8.29 -2.71
N ARG A 49 0.15 8.18 -2.86
CA ARG A 49 0.83 7.04 -3.49
C ARG A 49 0.31 5.68 -2.99
N LEU A 50 0.19 5.52 -1.67
CA LEU A 50 -0.27 4.27 -1.04
C LEU A 50 -1.66 3.85 -1.52
N LEU A 51 -2.59 4.78 -1.76
CA LEU A 51 -3.92 4.43 -2.27
C LEU A 51 -3.84 3.81 -3.67
N CYS A 52 -2.99 4.38 -4.52
CA CYS A 52 -2.79 3.87 -5.86
C CYS A 52 -2.13 2.49 -5.83
N GLU A 53 -1.21 2.24 -4.90
CA GLU A 53 -0.56 0.94 -4.75
C GLU A 53 -1.48 -0.13 -4.15
N MET A 54 -2.30 0.23 -3.15
CA MET A 54 -3.31 -0.67 -2.58
C MET A 54 -4.32 -1.16 -3.61
N LYS A 55 -4.56 -0.38 -4.68
CA LYS A 55 -5.48 -0.73 -5.77
C LYS A 55 -5.24 -2.16 -6.26
N TRP A 56 -3.99 -2.57 -6.41
CA TRP A 56 -3.60 -3.88 -6.93
C TRP A 56 -4.04 -5.04 -6.04
N LEU A 57 -4.03 -4.85 -4.73
CA LEU A 57 -4.49 -5.84 -3.76
C LEU A 57 -6.02 -5.80 -3.57
N LEU A 58 -6.62 -4.63 -3.73
CA LEU A 58 -8.07 -4.44 -3.60
C LEU A 58 -8.86 -5.00 -4.79
N THR A 59 -8.33 -4.90 -6.02
CA THR A 59 -9.02 -5.43 -7.21
C THR A 59 -8.77 -6.91 -7.46
N ASN A 60 -7.64 -7.42 -6.99
CA ASN A 60 -7.21 -8.80 -7.20
C ASN A 60 -7.10 -9.53 -5.87
N ALA A 61 -8.11 -9.36 -5.00
CA ALA A 61 -8.10 -9.95 -3.67
C ALA A 61 -8.14 -11.49 -3.78
N ILE A 62 -6.97 -12.13 -3.67
CA ILE A 62 -6.83 -13.60 -3.62
C ILE A 62 -6.93 -14.09 -2.15
N GLY A 63 -6.84 -13.17 -1.18
CA GLY A 63 -6.95 -13.41 0.27
C GLY A 63 -6.55 -12.16 1.04
N ASP A 64 -6.42 -12.25 2.37
CA ASP A 64 -5.88 -11.12 3.13
C ASP A 64 -4.41 -10.90 2.75
N SER A 65 -4.01 -9.65 2.63
CA SER A 65 -2.71 -9.30 2.10
C SER A 65 -2.12 -8.09 2.79
N LEU A 66 -0.80 -7.98 2.71
CA LEU A 66 -0.04 -6.86 3.24
C LEU A 66 0.66 -6.13 2.10
N LEU A 67 0.52 -4.82 2.08
CA LEU A 67 1.33 -3.92 1.28
C LEU A 67 2.40 -3.27 2.16
N ILE A 68 3.65 -3.27 1.69
CA ILE A 68 4.76 -2.47 2.23
C ILE A 68 5.32 -1.61 1.08
N SER A 69 5.16 -0.30 1.18
CA SER A 69 5.67 0.67 0.21
C SER A 69 6.85 1.42 0.80
N LEU A 70 8.05 1.09 0.34
CA LEU A 70 9.31 1.65 0.80
C LEU A 70 9.61 3.00 0.13
N HIS A 71 10.11 3.94 0.92
CA HIS A 71 10.57 5.25 0.46
C HIS A 71 11.82 5.67 1.24
N SER A 72 12.45 6.79 0.87
CA SER A 72 13.76 7.19 1.41
C SER A 72 13.76 7.48 2.91
N ASP A 73 12.61 7.87 3.45
CA ASP A 73 12.40 8.27 4.85
C ASP A 73 11.60 7.23 5.66
N GLY A 74 11.44 6.00 5.15
CA GLY A 74 10.80 4.90 5.86
C GLY A 74 9.88 4.07 4.96
N PHE A 75 8.68 3.75 5.45
CA PHE A 75 7.70 3.01 4.68
C PHE A 75 6.25 3.34 5.05
N SER A 76 5.37 3.17 4.08
CA SER A 76 3.92 3.11 4.27
C SER A 76 3.47 1.66 4.17
N SER A 77 2.57 1.22 5.06
CA SER A 77 1.99 -0.12 5.00
C SER A 77 0.47 -0.11 5.08
N ALA A 78 -0.13 -1.12 4.46
CA ALA A 78 -1.55 -1.35 4.54
C ALA A 78 -1.87 -2.85 4.62
N ILE A 79 -2.78 -3.22 5.51
CA ILE A 79 -3.30 -4.58 5.60
C ILE A 79 -4.69 -4.58 4.98
N ILE A 80 -4.87 -5.43 3.99
CA ILE A 80 -6.14 -5.62 3.30
C ILE A 80 -6.74 -6.92 3.83
N GLN A 81 -7.91 -6.82 4.46
CA GLN A 81 -8.67 -7.96 4.94
C GLN A 81 -10.05 -7.96 4.30
N SER A 82 -10.50 -9.10 3.79
CA SER A 82 -11.82 -9.20 3.15
C SER A 82 -12.08 -8.12 2.08
N SER A 83 -11.09 -7.88 1.21
CA SER A 83 -11.12 -6.85 0.15
C SER A 83 -11.22 -5.39 0.63
N ALA A 84 -10.81 -5.12 1.87
CA ALA A 84 -10.88 -3.80 2.49
C ALA A 84 -9.64 -3.46 3.31
N PRO A 85 -9.16 -2.20 3.34
CA PRO A 85 -8.04 -1.83 4.21
C PRO A 85 -8.49 -1.84 5.68
N SER A 86 -7.81 -2.64 6.51
CA SER A 86 -8.09 -2.78 7.96
C SER A 86 -7.10 -2.00 8.83
N ILE A 87 -5.85 -1.90 8.39
CA ILE A 87 -4.80 -1.07 9.00
C ILE A 87 -4.09 -0.31 7.89
N ILE A 88 -3.83 0.98 8.13
CA ILE A 88 -2.89 1.79 7.36
C ILE A 88 -1.92 2.43 8.34
N ARG A 89 -0.62 2.36 8.06
CA ARG A 89 0.45 2.98 8.85
C ARG A 89 1.44 3.67 7.93
N ASN A 90 1.96 4.80 8.38
CA ASN A 90 3.15 5.41 7.80
C ASN A 90 4.20 5.49 8.90
N VAL A 91 5.39 4.97 8.63
CA VAL A 91 6.50 4.88 9.58
C VAL A 91 7.68 5.63 9.01
N ASN A 92 8.12 6.64 9.74
CA ASN A 92 9.32 7.39 9.38
C ASN A 92 10.51 6.84 10.17
N CYS A 93 11.53 6.33 9.49
CA CYS A 93 12.70 5.74 10.11
C CYS A 93 13.92 5.81 9.18
N ALA A 94 15.12 5.67 9.75
CA ALA A 94 16.33 5.57 8.92
C ALA A 94 16.35 4.23 8.17
N TRP A 95 16.99 4.19 6.99
CA TRP A 95 17.05 2.96 6.17
C TRP A 95 17.57 1.74 6.95
N ARG A 96 18.55 1.93 7.84
CA ARG A 96 19.11 0.87 8.69
C ARG A 96 18.14 0.30 9.75
N GLU A 97 17.03 1.00 10.01
CA GLU A 97 16.01 0.66 11.02
C GLU A 97 14.73 0.10 10.36
N VAL A 98 14.65 0.10 9.02
CA VAL A 98 13.43 -0.30 8.28
C VAL A 98 13.01 -1.74 8.59
N GLU A 99 13.95 -2.70 8.64
CA GLU A 99 13.61 -4.09 8.96
C GLU A 99 13.06 -4.24 10.38
N ASP A 100 13.65 -3.55 11.36
CA ASP A 100 13.18 -3.54 12.75
C ASP A 100 11.77 -2.92 12.87
N GLU A 101 11.50 -1.85 12.12
CA GLU A 101 10.20 -1.21 12.12
C GLU A 101 9.13 -2.04 11.39
N ILE A 102 9.49 -2.74 10.31
CA ILE A 102 8.61 -3.73 9.68
C ILE A 102 8.31 -4.86 10.68
N TYR A 103 9.33 -5.37 11.39
CA TYR A 103 9.14 -6.37 12.44
C TYR A 103 8.16 -5.90 13.52
N ARG A 104 8.33 -4.68 14.05
CA ARG A 104 7.42 -4.09 15.05
C ARG A 104 6.00 -3.95 14.52
N PHE A 105 5.84 -3.53 13.27
CA PHE A 105 4.54 -3.41 12.63
C PHE A 105 3.84 -4.78 12.48
N LEU A 106 4.57 -5.81 12.05
CA LEU A 106 4.05 -7.17 11.94
C LEU A 106 3.71 -7.79 13.31
N MET A 107 4.52 -7.53 14.33
CA MET A 107 4.23 -7.93 15.71
C MET A 107 2.92 -7.31 16.20
N PHE A 108 2.71 -6.01 15.95
CA PHE A 108 1.43 -5.36 16.26
C PHE A 108 0.25 -6.00 15.51
N TYR A 109 0.43 -6.36 14.24
CA TYR A 109 -0.59 -7.08 13.48
C TYR A 109 -0.91 -8.45 14.10
N ARG A 110 0.13 -9.22 14.44
CA ARG A 110 0.00 -10.52 15.09
C ARG A 110 -0.76 -10.44 16.41
N GLU A 111 -0.41 -9.50 17.27
CA GLU A 111 -1.08 -9.33 18.57
C GLU A 111 -2.55 -8.93 18.41
N LYS A 112 -2.86 -8.13 17.38
CA LYS A 112 -4.21 -7.61 17.18
C LYS A 112 -5.17 -8.62 16.53
N PHE A 113 -4.68 -9.45 15.62
CA PHE A 113 -5.53 -10.34 14.82
C PHE A 113 -5.20 -11.83 14.95
N ASN A 114 -4.02 -12.18 15.47
CA ASN A 114 -3.54 -13.56 15.61
C ASN A 114 -3.72 -14.39 14.33
N PRO A 115 -3.18 -13.92 13.18
CA PRO A 115 -3.41 -14.53 11.89
C PRO A 115 -2.88 -15.96 11.86
N GLN A 116 -3.64 -16.85 11.25
CA GLN A 116 -3.22 -18.19 10.88
C GLN A 116 -2.59 -18.19 9.48
N PRO A 117 -1.84 -19.24 9.10
CA PRO A 117 -1.24 -19.36 7.77
C PRO A 117 -2.22 -19.16 6.61
N GLU A 118 -3.48 -19.55 6.79
CA GLU A 118 -4.57 -19.38 5.83
C GLU A 118 -5.12 -17.94 5.73
N ASP A 119 -4.87 -17.09 6.73
CA ASP A 119 -5.41 -15.73 6.75
C ASP A 119 -4.58 -14.80 5.86
N LEU A 120 -3.27 -14.66 6.14
CA LEU A 120 -2.38 -13.79 5.38
C LEU A 120 -1.82 -14.51 4.15
N PHE A 121 -2.53 -14.40 3.02
CA PHE A 121 -2.17 -15.02 1.75
C PHE A 121 -0.81 -14.54 1.21
N GLY A 122 -0.58 -13.23 1.21
CA GLY A 122 0.65 -12.71 0.63
C GLY A 122 1.04 -11.28 0.99
N ILE A 123 2.29 -10.96 0.70
CA ILE A 123 2.93 -9.69 0.99
C ILE A 123 3.45 -9.10 -0.31
N LEU A 124 2.97 -7.91 -0.68
CA LEU A 124 3.50 -7.11 -1.77
C LEU A 124 4.44 -6.05 -1.20
N ILE A 125 5.72 -6.07 -1.62
CA ILE A 125 6.71 -5.08 -1.23
C ILE A 125 7.10 -4.27 -2.44
N LEU A 126 6.98 -2.95 -2.33
CA LEU A 126 7.24 -2.00 -3.39
C LEU A 126 8.33 -1.01 -2.98
N GLY A 127 9.00 -0.44 -3.97
CA GLY A 127 10.03 0.57 -3.82
C GLY A 127 11.42 0.07 -4.26
N ALA A 128 12.29 0.99 -4.64
CA ALA A 128 13.57 0.66 -5.29
C ALA A 128 14.48 -0.26 -4.47
N SER A 129 14.33 -0.26 -3.14
CA SER A 129 15.12 -1.06 -2.20
C SER A 129 14.40 -2.32 -1.73
N ALA A 130 13.24 -2.70 -2.29
CA ALA A 130 12.45 -3.86 -1.87
C ALA A 130 13.28 -5.16 -1.85
N LYS A 131 14.13 -5.36 -2.85
CA LYS A 131 15.02 -6.53 -2.96
C LYS A 131 16.07 -6.66 -1.86
N THR A 132 16.30 -5.60 -1.09
CA THR A 132 17.31 -5.60 -0.01
C THR A 132 16.74 -5.96 1.35
N ILE A 133 15.41 -6.08 1.46
CA ILE A 133 14.72 -6.47 2.69
C ILE A 133 14.47 -7.97 2.69
N ASP A 134 14.93 -8.67 3.73
CA ASP A 134 14.64 -10.10 3.91
C ASP A 134 13.30 -10.29 4.62
N ILE A 135 12.21 -10.05 3.90
CA ILE A 135 10.87 -10.16 4.48
C ILE A 135 10.55 -11.57 4.97
N ASN A 136 11.07 -12.60 4.30
CA ASN A 136 10.77 -13.99 4.64
C ASN A 136 11.33 -14.34 6.02
N LYS A 137 12.53 -13.84 6.33
CA LYS A 137 13.10 -13.95 7.67
C LYS A 137 12.22 -13.24 8.70
N ILE A 138 11.86 -11.98 8.45
CA ILE A 138 11.04 -11.19 9.39
C ILE A 138 9.69 -11.88 9.65
N THR A 139 9.00 -12.35 8.60
CA THR A 139 7.70 -13.01 8.75
C THR A 139 7.80 -14.35 9.45
N THR A 140 8.88 -15.09 9.22
CA THR A 140 9.12 -16.37 9.93
C THR A 140 9.35 -16.11 11.41
N ASP A 141 10.10 -15.08 11.77
CA ASP A 141 10.36 -14.70 13.16
C ASP A 141 9.07 -14.20 13.87
N VAL A 142 8.19 -13.50 13.16
CA VAL A 142 6.94 -12.96 13.73
C VAL A 142 5.84 -14.01 13.76
N PHE A 143 5.56 -14.69 12.66
CA PHE A 143 4.38 -15.55 12.51
C PHE A 143 4.68 -17.04 12.66
N GLY A 144 5.94 -17.47 12.56
CA GLY A 144 6.32 -18.88 12.50
C GLY A 144 6.08 -19.55 11.15
N TYR A 145 5.62 -18.79 10.15
CA TYR A 145 5.45 -19.22 8.77
C TYR A 145 5.79 -18.08 7.81
N THR A 146 5.90 -18.41 6.52
CA THR A 146 6.29 -17.46 5.48
C THR A 146 5.14 -17.25 4.50
N PRO A 147 4.41 -16.12 4.58
CA PRO A 147 3.43 -15.73 3.57
C PRO A 147 4.07 -15.62 2.18
N LYS A 148 3.29 -15.79 1.11
CA LYS A 148 3.82 -15.66 -0.25
C LYS A 148 4.24 -14.21 -0.53
N VAL A 149 5.48 -13.97 -0.92
CA VAL A 149 5.87 -12.68 -1.47
C VAL A 149 5.28 -12.56 -2.88
N LEU A 150 4.43 -11.56 -3.09
CA LEU A 150 3.68 -11.36 -4.32
C LEU A 150 4.56 -10.68 -5.37
N SER A 151 4.55 -11.22 -6.59
CA SER A 151 5.14 -10.57 -7.76
C SER A 151 4.10 -9.68 -8.47
N PRO A 152 4.52 -8.82 -9.43
CA PRO A 152 3.59 -8.06 -10.27
C PRO A 152 2.52 -8.94 -10.94
N GLU A 153 2.91 -10.13 -11.42
CA GLU A 153 2.02 -11.07 -12.09
C GLU A 153 0.93 -11.61 -11.15
N ASP A 154 1.26 -11.82 -9.87
CA ASP A 154 0.30 -12.29 -8.86
C ASP A 154 -0.84 -11.29 -8.59
N VAL A 155 -0.62 -10.01 -8.91
CA VAL A 155 -1.61 -8.94 -8.72
C VAL A 155 -2.14 -8.40 -10.05
N ASN A 156 -2.00 -9.16 -11.14
CA ASN A 156 -2.40 -8.78 -12.50
C ASN A 156 -1.83 -7.42 -12.94
N LEU A 157 -0.64 -7.07 -12.45
CA LEU A 157 0.09 -5.90 -12.90
C LEU A 157 0.94 -6.30 -14.11
N ASP A 158 0.42 -6.03 -15.31
CA ASP A 158 1.17 -6.17 -16.56
C ASP A 158 2.01 -4.92 -16.80
N VAL A 159 3.29 -4.98 -16.41
CA VAL A 159 4.26 -3.94 -16.76
C VAL A 159 4.95 -4.37 -18.05
N PRO A 160 4.73 -3.69 -19.18
CA PRO A 160 5.46 -4.02 -20.40
C PRO A 160 6.95 -3.94 -20.10
N VAL A 161 7.70 -4.95 -20.57
CA VAL A 161 9.17 -5.09 -20.40
C VAL A 161 9.89 -3.98 -21.16
N MET A 162 9.76 -2.75 -20.68
CA MET A 162 10.73 -1.70 -20.87
C MET A 162 11.70 -1.79 -19.70
N ASN A 163 12.91 -1.27 -19.88
CA ASN A 163 14.02 -1.29 -18.92
C ASN A 163 13.76 -0.46 -17.64
N THR A 164 12.48 -0.29 -17.28
CA THR A 164 11.95 0.47 -16.15
C THR A 164 11.72 -0.47 -14.96
N ASN A 165 12.20 -0.06 -13.79
CA ASN A 165 11.96 -0.78 -12.55
C ASN A 165 10.45 -0.79 -12.25
N ALA A 166 9.83 -1.98 -12.25
CA ALA A 166 8.39 -2.17 -12.01
C ALA A 166 7.94 -1.51 -10.71
N ASP A 167 8.79 -1.52 -9.67
CA ASP A 167 8.55 -0.93 -8.35
C ASP A 167 8.28 0.59 -8.39
N ILE A 168 8.71 1.27 -9.47
CA ILE A 168 8.52 2.71 -9.66
C ILE A 168 7.17 3.00 -10.32
N VAL A 169 6.63 2.06 -11.10
CA VAL A 169 5.45 2.28 -11.95
C VAL A 169 4.16 1.87 -11.25
N VAL A 170 4.22 1.02 -10.21
CA VAL A 170 3.04 0.44 -9.54
C VAL A 170 2.01 1.49 -9.12
N ALA A 171 2.43 2.57 -8.46
CA ALA A 171 1.53 3.64 -8.04
C ALA A 171 0.90 4.37 -9.25
N SER A 172 1.70 4.70 -10.26
CA SER A 172 1.21 5.39 -11.46
C SER A 172 0.25 4.52 -12.27
N ALA A 173 0.55 3.24 -12.41
CA ALA A 173 -0.34 2.27 -13.06
C ALA A 173 -1.64 2.09 -12.26
N GLY A 174 -1.55 2.07 -10.92
CA GLY A 174 -2.72 1.98 -10.05
C GLY A 174 -3.62 3.22 -10.13
N LEU A 175 -3.02 4.41 -10.29
CA LEU A 175 -3.75 5.64 -10.57
C LEU A 175 -4.44 5.59 -11.95
N ALA A 176 -3.71 5.15 -12.98
CA ALA A 176 -4.25 5.04 -14.34
C ALA A 176 -5.41 4.05 -14.42
N SER A 177 -5.36 2.93 -13.69
CA SER A 177 -6.43 1.94 -13.65
C SER A 177 -7.71 2.44 -12.97
N LEU A 178 -7.68 3.57 -12.27
CA LEU A 178 -8.93 4.20 -11.76
C LEU A 178 -9.75 4.84 -12.89
N ALA A 179 -9.13 5.20 -14.00
CA ALA A 179 -9.79 5.82 -15.14
C ALA A 179 -10.42 4.81 -16.12
N TRP A 180 -10.00 3.54 -16.07
CA TRP A 180 -10.50 2.48 -16.92
C TRP A 180 -11.30 1.46 -16.10
N ARG A 181 -12.60 1.35 -16.38
CA ARG A 181 -13.51 0.32 -15.89
C ARG A 181 -14.07 -0.47 -17.07
#